data_AF-A0AAD8UZE0-F1
#
_entry.id   AF-A0AAD8UZE0-F1
#
_cell.length_a   1.000
_cell.length_b   1.000
_cell.length_c   1.000
_cell.angle_alpha   90.00
_cell.angle_beta   90.00
_cell.angle_gamma   90.00
#
_symmetry.space_group_name_H-M   'P 1'
#
loop_
_entity.id
_entity.type
_entity.pdbx_description
1 polymer ?
#
loop_
_entity_poly.entity_id
_entity_poly.type
_entity_poly.pdbx_seq_one_letter_code
_entity_poly.pdbx_strand_id
1 'polypeptide(L)'
;MIYRAITCETSPAFTAARSAQGFLSVALCSLVKDGSIDELFRLHVWLPDGKRGNPDFKLHSHQPFAQSWILAGEGEDHTWEVEPVEDPTEATHAGYVLAWDDGKGQNSTYKTHQSSSTVRNTGSLFKAMETQSEVHRRDSTYTVPAAAFHTSEVAADALHATLFFFDSHRGFIKDAGVLGPKHGDAFTQLRDPAGISPRELVEAVETARLRV
;
A
#
# COMPACT_ATOMS: atom_id res chain seq x y z
N MET A 1 -16.65 -10.13 -10.47
CA MET A 1 -15.98 -9.68 -11.71
C MET A 1 -14.48 -9.92 -11.64
N ILE A 2 -13.78 -9.47 -10.58
CA ILE A 2 -12.33 -9.68 -10.35
C ILE A 2 -11.94 -11.16 -10.42
N TYR A 3 -12.64 -12.05 -9.70
CA TYR A 3 -12.36 -13.50 -9.73
C TYR A 3 -12.32 -14.04 -11.16
N ARG A 4 -13.38 -13.80 -11.95
CA ARG A 4 -13.44 -14.24 -13.36
C ARG A 4 -12.34 -13.63 -14.20
N ALA A 5 -12.00 -12.36 -14.00
CA ALA A 5 -10.94 -11.70 -14.76
C ALA A 5 -9.57 -12.36 -14.50
N ILE A 6 -9.26 -12.70 -13.25
CA ILE A 6 -7.97 -13.31 -12.86
C ILE A 6 -7.91 -14.80 -13.18
N THR A 7 -9.01 -15.55 -13.09
CA THR A 7 -9.00 -17.01 -13.30
C THR A 7 -9.17 -17.42 -14.76
N CYS A 8 -9.60 -16.50 -15.63
CA CYS A 8 -9.80 -16.76 -17.05
C CYS A 8 -8.50 -17.13 -17.75
N GLU A 9 -8.48 -18.28 -18.44
CA GLU A 9 -7.29 -18.79 -19.14
C GLU A 9 -6.86 -17.91 -20.32
N THR A 10 -7.76 -17.09 -20.86
CA THR A 10 -7.48 -16.16 -21.95
C THR A 10 -7.20 -14.73 -21.47
N SER A 11 -7.21 -14.48 -20.16
CA SER A 11 -6.90 -13.16 -19.60
C SER A 11 -5.39 -12.87 -19.63
N PRO A 12 -4.99 -11.59 -19.60
CA PRO A 12 -3.58 -11.23 -19.45
C PRO A 12 -2.99 -11.84 -18.17
N ALA A 13 -1.69 -12.18 -18.24
CA ALA A 13 -0.97 -12.72 -17.10
C ALA A 13 -0.86 -11.66 -16.00
N PHE A 14 -1.61 -11.85 -14.92
CA PHE A 14 -1.46 -11.05 -13.71
C PHE A 14 -0.27 -11.54 -12.89
N THR A 15 0.32 -10.63 -12.11
CA THR A 15 1.43 -10.94 -11.20
C THR A 15 1.08 -10.45 -9.80
N ALA A 16 1.33 -11.31 -8.82
CA ALA A 16 1.24 -10.95 -7.40
C ALA A 16 2.59 -10.42 -6.92
N ALA A 17 2.57 -9.39 -6.07
CA ALA A 17 3.76 -8.84 -5.43
C ALA A 17 3.44 -8.46 -3.99
N ARG A 18 4.35 -8.77 -3.07
CA ARG A 18 4.20 -8.37 -1.66
C ARG A 18 4.52 -6.89 -1.48
N SER A 19 3.75 -6.18 -0.66
CA SER A 19 3.92 -4.76 -0.39
C SER A 19 4.83 -4.50 0.82
N ALA A 20 5.22 -3.23 1.02
CA ALA A 20 5.93 -2.78 2.22
C ALA A 20 5.07 -2.88 3.50
N GLN A 21 3.75 -2.84 3.35
CA GLN A 21 2.79 -3.04 4.44
C GLN A 21 2.48 -4.53 4.67
N GLY A 22 3.09 -5.43 3.88
CA GLY A 22 3.03 -6.88 4.06
C GLY A 22 1.90 -7.60 3.33
N PHE A 23 0.94 -6.88 2.73
CA PHE A 23 -0.11 -7.50 1.90
C PHE A 23 0.41 -7.96 0.55
N LEU A 24 -0.29 -8.91 -0.08
CA LEU A 24 -0.10 -9.24 -1.48
C LEU A 24 -0.95 -8.32 -2.35
N SER A 25 -0.37 -7.87 -3.45
CA SER A 25 -1.01 -6.95 -4.38
C SER A 25 -1.03 -7.51 -5.79
N VAL A 26 -2.12 -7.26 -6.52
CA VAL A 26 -2.26 -7.58 -7.95
C VAL A 26 -2.77 -6.34 -8.67
N ALA A 27 -1.95 -5.78 -9.56
CA ALA A 27 -2.39 -4.69 -10.43
C ALA A 27 -3.32 -5.25 -11.51
N LEU A 28 -4.57 -4.79 -11.52
CA LEU A 28 -5.60 -5.25 -12.46
C LEU A 28 -5.62 -4.39 -13.74
N CYS A 29 -5.32 -3.11 -13.59
CA CYS A 29 -5.16 -2.14 -14.67
C CYS A 29 -4.22 -1.04 -14.18
N SER A 30 -3.28 -0.60 -15.01
CA SER A 30 -2.34 0.48 -14.68
C SER A 30 -2.15 1.37 -15.90
N LEU A 31 -2.66 2.59 -15.83
CA LEU A 31 -2.39 3.65 -16.80
C LEU A 31 -1.30 4.56 -16.21
N VAL A 32 -0.26 4.79 -17.00
CA VAL A 32 0.90 5.60 -16.59
C VAL A 32 1.08 6.70 -17.61
N LYS A 33 1.20 7.94 -17.13
CA LYS A 33 1.42 9.13 -17.93
C LYS A 33 2.62 9.90 -17.37
N ASP A 34 3.58 10.22 -18.24
CA ASP A 34 4.78 10.98 -17.87
C ASP A 34 5.54 10.42 -16.66
N GLY A 35 5.59 9.09 -16.53
CA GLY A 35 6.27 8.40 -15.43
C GLY A 35 5.55 8.42 -14.08
N SER A 36 4.30 8.89 -14.06
CA SER A 36 3.42 8.94 -12.89
C SER A 36 2.18 8.07 -13.11
N ILE A 37 1.56 7.61 -12.02
CA ILE A 37 0.25 6.95 -12.10
C ILE A 37 -0.74 7.96 -12.70
N ASP A 38 -1.52 7.53 -13.68
CA ASP A 38 -2.70 8.26 -14.15
C ASP A 38 -3.94 7.65 -13.47
N GLU A 39 -4.11 6.34 -13.69
CA GLU A 39 -5.12 5.51 -13.04
C GLU A 39 -4.54 4.13 -12.70
N LEU A 40 -4.98 3.54 -11.58
CA LEU A 40 -4.57 2.19 -11.20
C LEU A 40 -5.67 1.48 -10.41
N PHE A 41 -6.12 0.34 -10.91
CA PHE A 41 -6.92 -0.62 -10.15
C PHE A 41 -6.00 -1.69 -9.58
N ARG A 42 -6.02 -1.88 -8.26
CA ARG A 42 -5.15 -2.84 -7.57
C ARG A 42 -5.91 -3.57 -6.48
N LEU A 43 -5.83 -4.89 -6.51
CA LEU A 43 -6.30 -5.75 -5.42
C LEU A 43 -5.22 -5.80 -4.33
N HIS A 44 -5.58 -5.52 -3.09
CA HIS A 44 -4.75 -5.68 -1.89
C HIS A 44 -5.34 -6.81 -1.04
N VAL A 45 -4.51 -7.75 -0.60
CA VAL A 45 -4.94 -8.87 0.26
C VAL A 45 -3.89 -9.13 1.34
N TRP A 46 -4.27 -8.90 2.59
CA TRP A 46 -3.56 -9.48 3.73
C TRP A 46 -4.04 -10.91 3.89
N LEU A 47 -3.09 -11.85 3.87
CA LEU A 47 -3.33 -13.24 4.21
C LEU A 47 -3.03 -13.47 5.70
N PRO A 48 -3.64 -14.50 6.32
CA PRO A 48 -3.28 -14.97 7.65
C PRO A 48 -1.99 -15.81 7.63
N ASP A 49 -0.96 -15.33 6.94
CA ASP A 49 0.31 -16.02 6.68
C ASP A 49 1.44 -15.57 7.64
N GLY A 50 1.11 -14.74 8.62
CA GLY A 50 2.06 -14.14 9.56
C GLY A 50 3.03 -13.13 8.92
N LYS A 51 2.88 -12.82 7.63
CA LYS A 51 3.70 -11.82 6.94
C LYS A 51 3.02 -10.47 7.07
N ARG A 52 3.67 -9.55 7.78
CA ARG A 52 3.23 -8.15 7.94
C ARG A 52 4.37 -7.22 7.55
N GLY A 53 4.03 -5.96 7.27
CA GLY A 53 5.01 -4.92 6.98
C GLY A 53 5.88 -4.60 8.19
N ASN A 54 7.02 -3.94 7.95
CA ASN A 54 7.83 -3.42 9.04
C ASN A 54 7.02 -2.33 9.79
N PRO A 55 6.73 -2.50 11.10
CA PRO A 55 5.93 -1.54 11.86
C PRO A 55 6.56 -0.15 11.92
N ASP A 56 7.88 -0.04 11.79
CA ASP A 56 8.60 1.23 11.78
C ASP A 56 8.25 2.11 10.57
N PHE A 57 7.74 1.51 9.48
CA PHE A 57 7.44 2.20 8.22
C PHE A 57 5.96 2.08 7.81
N LYS A 58 5.07 1.87 8.79
CA LYS A 58 3.63 1.71 8.53
C LYS A 58 2.94 3.01 8.11
N LEU A 59 3.43 4.16 8.59
CA LEU A 59 2.85 5.48 8.34
C LEU A 59 3.29 6.01 6.97
N HIS A 60 2.35 6.12 6.06
CA HIS A 60 2.64 6.50 4.68
C HIS A 60 1.49 7.29 4.07
N SER A 61 1.75 7.90 2.92
CA SER A 61 0.75 8.58 2.10
C SER A 61 0.82 8.10 0.65
N HIS A 62 -0.19 8.44 -0.13
CA HIS A 62 -0.26 8.11 -1.56
C HIS A 62 -0.06 9.34 -2.42
N GLN A 63 0.66 9.20 -3.54
CA GLN A 63 0.78 10.29 -4.51
C GLN A 63 -0.58 10.66 -5.11
N PRO A 64 -1.34 9.71 -5.71
CA PRO A 64 -2.71 9.96 -6.15
C PRO A 64 -3.72 9.82 -5.01
N PHE A 65 -4.91 10.36 -5.23
CA PHE A 65 -6.11 10.01 -4.45
C PHE A 65 -6.40 8.51 -4.54
N ALA A 66 -6.88 7.89 -3.45
CA ALA A 66 -7.27 6.49 -3.42
C ALA A 66 -8.73 6.29 -2.98
N GLN A 67 -9.49 5.50 -3.74
CA GLN A 67 -10.81 4.98 -3.40
C GLN A 67 -10.72 3.49 -3.11
N SER A 68 -11.38 3.00 -2.07
CA SER A 68 -11.36 1.58 -1.70
C SER A 68 -12.74 0.92 -1.78
N TRP A 69 -12.78 -0.39 -1.90
CA TRP A 69 -13.97 -1.22 -1.64
C TRP A 69 -13.53 -2.48 -0.91
N ILE A 70 -14.02 -2.69 0.31
CA ILE A 70 -13.68 -3.88 1.09
C ILE A 70 -14.43 -5.08 0.52
N LEU A 71 -13.68 -6.05 0.00
CA LEU A 71 -14.22 -7.25 -0.60
C LEU A 71 -14.48 -8.33 0.44
N ALA A 72 -13.59 -8.48 1.43
CA ALA A 72 -13.67 -9.49 2.47
C ALA A 72 -12.89 -9.10 3.72
N GLY A 73 -13.32 -9.61 4.87
CA GLY A 73 -12.64 -9.41 6.14
C GLY A 73 -12.88 -8.03 6.77
N GLU A 74 -12.01 -7.71 7.73
CA GLU A 74 -12.05 -6.52 8.55
C GLU A 74 -10.63 -5.95 8.66
N GLY A 75 -10.52 -4.62 8.58
CA GLY A 75 -9.28 -3.89 8.75
C GLY A 75 -9.59 -2.50 9.30
N GLU A 76 -8.62 -1.89 9.95
CA GLU A 76 -8.74 -0.58 10.57
C GLU A 76 -7.81 0.41 9.86
N ASP A 77 -8.34 1.58 9.50
CA ASP A 77 -7.57 2.66 8.89
C ASP A 77 -7.46 3.82 9.87
N HIS A 78 -6.23 4.23 10.16
CA HIS A 78 -5.94 5.35 11.05
C HIS A 78 -5.44 6.53 10.24
N THR A 79 -6.06 7.70 10.41
CA THR A 79 -5.68 8.96 9.76
C THR A 79 -4.80 9.80 10.68
N TRP A 80 -3.75 10.39 10.11
CA TRP A 80 -2.74 11.15 10.84
C TRP A 80 -2.63 12.59 10.33
N GLU A 81 -2.56 13.53 11.26
CA GLU A 81 -2.08 14.88 10.99
C GLU A 81 -0.56 14.88 11.11
N VAL A 82 0.12 15.42 10.10
CA VAL A 82 1.58 15.42 10.00
C VAL A 82 2.04 16.84 9.71
N GLU A 83 2.89 17.36 10.59
CA GLU A 83 3.52 18.67 10.43
C GLU A 83 5.06 18.54 10.42
N PRO A 84 5.77 19.29 9.56
CA PRO A 84 7.22 19.39 9.64
C PRO A 84 7.63 20.16 10.91
N VAL A 85 8.69 19.73 11.56
CA VAL A 85 9.25 20.39 12.75
C VAL A 85 10.76 20.54 12.64
N GLU A 86 11.30 21.61 13.23
CA GLU A 86 12.75 21.83 13.28
C GLU A 86 13.37 21.27 14.56
N ASP A 87 12.64 21.31 15.69
CA ASP A 87 13.11 20.82 16.97
C ASP A 87 13.07 19.27 17.03
N PRO A 88 14.22 18.58 17.17
CA PRO A 88 14.26 17.13 17.30
C PRO A 88 13.51 16.56 18.52
N THR A 89 13.24 17.39 19.53
CA THR A 89 12.50 17.01 20.73
C THR A 89 10.99 16.98 20.49
N GLU A 90 10.46 17.80 19.57
CA GLU A 90 9.06 17.78 19.15
C GLU A 90 8.79 16.70 18.09
N ALA A 91 9.84 16.31 17.35
CA ALA A 91 9.74 15.30 16.30
C ALA A 91 9.35 13.92 16.86
N THR A 92 8.41 13.28 16.20
CA THR A 92 8.01 11.89 16.44
C THR A 92 8.64 10.94 15.41
N HIS A 93 8.85 11.41 14.18
CA HIS A 93 9.30 10.64 13.04
C HIS A 93 10.31 11.43 12.20
N ALA A 94 11.01 10.74 11.31
CA ALA A 94 11.70 11.35 10.17
C ALA A 94 11.00 10.98 8.86
N GLY A 95 11.15 11.84 7.85
CA GLY A 95 10.70 11.58 6.49
C GLY A 95 11.66 10.67 5.75
N TYR A 96 11.13 9.70 5.01
CA TYR A 96 11.89 8.79 4.19
C TYR A 96 11.51 8.92 2.72
N VAL A 97 12.53 8.97 1.85
CA VAL A 97 12.35 8.94 0.40
C VAL A 97 12.38 7.51 -0.10
N LEU A 98 11.49 7.20 -1.04
CA LEU A 98 11.40 5.90 -1.70
C LEU A 98 12.33 5.86 -2.92
N ALA A 99 13.21 4.87 -2.96
CA ALA A 99 13.96 4.48 -4.15
C ALA A 99 13.50 3.08 -4.58
N TRP A 100 13.13 2.94 -5.85
CA TRP A 100 12.64 1.68 -6.40
C TRP A 100 13.76 0.99 -7.19
N ASP A 101 13.92 -0.32 -7.01
CA ASP A 101 14.82 -1.13 -7.83
C ASP A 101 14.00 -2.11 -8.69
N ASP A 102 14.33 -2.16 -9.97
CA ASP A 102 13.70 -3.00 -10.98
C ASP A 102 14.63 -4.10 -11.54
N GLY A 103 15.81 -4.29 -10.93
CA GLY A 103 16.86 -5.19 -11.42
C GLY A 103 17.79 -4.56 -12.47
N LYS A 104 17.58 -3.29 -12.84
CA LYS A 104 18.47 -2.49 -13.70
C LYS A 104 19.04 -1.25 -13.00
N GLY A 105 18.75 -1.06 -11.70
CA GLY A 105 19.25 0.04 -10.87
C GLY A 105 18.14 0.80 -10.14
N GLN A 106 18.52 1.71 -9.22
CA GLN A 106 17.58 2.50 -8.42
C GLN A 106 17.05 3.72 -9.21
N ASN A 107 15.73 3.92 -9.27
CA ASN A 107 15.09 5.12 -9.86
C ASN A 107 13.80 5.51 -9.07
N SER A 108 13.35 6.76 -9.22
CA SER A 108 12.12 7.33 -8.64
C SER A 108 10.90 7.29 -9.57
N THR A 109 11.05 6.91 -10.84
CA THR A 109 9.92 6.77 -11.78
C THR A 109 9.01 5.60 -11.39
N TYR A 110 7.69 5.82 -11.39
CA TYR A 110 6.73 4.75 -11.08
C TYR A 110 6.78 3.65 -12.15
N LYS A 111 6.76 2.40 -11.69
CA LYS A 111 6.59 1.20 -12.52
C LYS A 111 5.63 0.25 -11.83
N THR A 112 4.73 -0.36 -12.61
CA THR A 112 3.67 -1.24 -12.10
C THR A 112 4.20 -2.48 -11.37
N HIS A 113 5.35 -3.01 -11.81
CA HIS A 113 6.01 -4.15 -11.19
C HIS A 113 7.44 -3.78 -10.80
N GLN A 114 7.78 -3.98 -9.54
CA GLN A 114 9.09 -3.68 -8.95
C GLN A 114 9.53 -4.88 -8.11
N SER A 115 10.82 -5.17 -8.07
CA SER A 115 11.36 -6.32 -7.33
C SER A 115 11.64 -5.98 -5.87
N SER A 116 12.00 -4.72 -5.58
CA SER A 116 12.19 -4.22 -4.23
C SER A 116 11.97 -2.71 -4.12
N SER A 117 11.85 -2.23 -2.89
CA SER A 117 11.79 -0.80 -2.56
C SER A 117 12.65 -0.50 -1.35
N THR A 118 13.51 0.51 -1.44
CA THR A 118 14.33 0.98 -0.34
C THR A 118 13.83 2.35 0.13
N VAL A 119 13.52 2.46 1.42
CA VAL A 119 13.29 3.74 2.09
C VAL A 119 14.61 4.26 2.64
N ARG A 120 14.91 5.55 2.44
CA ARG A 120 16.13 6.21 2.96
C ARG A 120 15.74 7.44 3.76
N ASN A 121 16.30 7.56 4.97
CA ASN A 121 16.07 8.70 5.85
C ASN A 121 16.55 9.98 5.16
N THR A 122 15.74 11.02 5.16
CA THR A 122 16.04 12.31 4.53
C THR A 122 16.65 13.33 5.49
N GLY A 123 16.62 13.06 6.79
CA GLY A 123 16.94 14.02 7.86
C GLY A 123 15.83 15.03 8.16
N SER A 124 14.76 15.07 7.36
CA SER A 124 13.60 15.93 7.62
C SER A 124 12.78 15.36 8.79
N LEU A 125 12.42 16.20 9.75
CA LEU A 125 11.75 15.79 10.98
C LEU A 125 10.27 16.16 10.94
N PHE A 126 9.44 15.27 11.48
CA PHE A 126 7.99 15.42 11.47
C PHE A 126 7.38 15.06 12.82
N LYS A 127 6.32 15.78 13.18
CA LYS A 127 5.41 15.42 14.26
C LYS A 127 4.13 14.86 13.63
N ALA A 128 3.79 13.63 14.01
CA ALA A 128 2.62 12.93 13.54
C ALA A 128 1.70 12.67 14.73
N MET A 129 0.43 13.01 14.59
CA MET A 129 -0.61 12.80 15.58
C MET A 129 -1.77 12.06 14.93
N GLU A 130 -2.17 10.93 15.52
CA GLU A 130 -3.36 10.22 15.09
C GLU A 130 -4.59 11.07 15.39
N THR A 131 -5.45 11.24 14.39
CA THR A 131 -6.65 12.09 14.48
C THR A 131 -7.93 11.29 14.53
N GLN A 132 -7.95 10.15 13.83
CA GLN A 132 -9.13 9.30 13.72
C GLN A 132 -8.69 7.88 13.40
N SER A 133 -9.51 6.92 13.83
CA SER A 133 -9.47 5.55 13.34
C SER A 133 -10.88 5.09 12.93
N GLU A 134 -10.96 4.28 11.87
CA GLU A 134 -12.21 3.69 11.40
C GLU A 134 -12.04 2.22 11.02
N VAL A 135 -12.94 1.36 11.51
CA VAL A 135 -12.98 -0.05 11.17
C VAL A 135 -13.82 -0.25 9.91
N HIS A 136 -13.20 -0.82 8.88
CA HIS A 136 -13.82 -1.12 7.59
C HIS A 136 -14.04 -2.63 7.43
N ARG A 137 -15.25 -2.98 7.04
CA ARG A 137 -15.70 -4.37 6.85
C ARG A 137 -16.18 -4.57 5.42
N ARG A 138 -16.35 -5.82 5.03
CA ARG A 138 -16.93 -6.18 3.73
C ARG A 138 -18.12 -5.28 3.35
N ASP A 139 -18.15 -4.89 2.07
CA ASP A 139 -19.14 -4.03 1.43
C ASP A 139 -19.10 -2.55 1.88
N SER A 140 -18.14 -2.17 2.74
CA SER A 140 -17.81 -0.77 3.01
C SER A 140 -16.81 -0.19 2.01
N THR A 141 -16.67 1.13 2.03
CA THR A 141 -15.75 1.91 1.19
C THR A 141 -15.18 3.06 2.00
N TYR A 142 -13.96 3.48 1.68
CA TYR A 142 -13.37 4.70 2.22
C TYR A 142 -12.43 5.33 1.18
N THR A 143 -11.93 6.52 1.51
CA THR A 143 -11.07 7.30 0.62
C THR A 143 -9.86 7.81 1.37
N VAL A 144 -8.71 7.84 0.69
CA VAL A 144 -7.50 8.48 1.19
C VAL A 144 -7.14 9.60 0.21
N PRO A 145 -7.22 10.89 0.62
CA PRO A 145 -6.80 12.00 -0.22
C PRO A 145 -5.31 11.89 -0.60
N ALA A 146 -4.93 12.51 -1.72
CA ALA A 146 -3.53 12.60 -2.12
C ALA A 146 -2.68 13.26 -1.01
N ALA A 147 -1.52 12.68 -0.72
CA ALA A 147 -0.60 13.05 0.37
C ALA A 147 -1.17 12.99 1.80
N ALA A 148 -2.40 12.52 2.02
CA ALA A 148 -2.89 12.27 3.37
C ALA A 148 -2.16 11.07 3.98
N PHE A 149 -1.67 11.24 5.21
CA PHE A 149 -0.96 10.18 5.92
C PHE A 149 -1.95 9.27 6.65
N HIS A 150 -1.75 7.97 6.49
CA HIS A 150 -2.55 6.96 7.14
C HIS A 150 -1.75 5.68 7.45
N THR A 151 -2.32 4.83 8.29
CA THR A 151 -1.84 3.46 8.54
C THR A 151 -3.01 2.49 8.43
N SER A 152 -2.77 1.32 7.85
CA SER A 152 -3.75 0.24 7.85
C SER A 152 -3.32 -0.87 8.81
N GLU A 153 -4.24 -1.32 9.64
CA GLU A 153 -4.07 -2.41 10.60
C GLU A 153 -5.01 -3.57 10.29
N VAL A 154 -4.46 -4.79 10.30
CA VAL A 154 -5.20 -6.05 10.09
C VAL A 154 -4.63 -7.08 11.04
N ALA A 155 -5.49 -7.75 11.81
CA ALA A 155 -5.09 -8.81 12.73
C ALA A 155 -4.20 -9.86 12.04
N ALA A 156 -3.19 -10.36 12.74
CA ALA A 156 -2.14 -11.20 12.16
C ALA A 156 -2.64 -12.52 11.56
N ASP A 157 -3.74 -13.04 12.11
CA ASP A 157 -4.42 -14.29 11.75
C ASP A 157 -5.70 -14.06 10.91
N ALA A 158 -5.96 -12.82 10.49
CA ALA A 158 -7.11 -12.47 9.67
C ALA A 158 -6.74 -12.30 8.19
N LEU A 159 -7.71 -12.60 7.32
CA LEU A 159 -7.71 -12.19 5.93
C LEU A 159 -8.44 -10.85 5.81
N HIS A 160 -7.85 -9.91 5.09
CA HIS A 160 -8.51 -8.66 4.69
C HIS A 160 -8.22 -8.38 3.23
N ALA A 161 -9.25 -8.13 2.43
CA ALA A 161 -9.13 -7.93 0.99
C ALA A 161 -9.87 -6.69 0.53
N THR A 162 -9.17 -5.85 -0.22
CA THR A 162 -9.64 -4.53 -0.64
C THR A 162 -9.28 -4.28 -2.09
N LEU A 163 -10.26 -3.83 -2.88
CA LEU A 163 -9.99 -3.27 -4.20
C LEU A 163 -9.69 -1.78 -4.02
N PHE A 164 -8.56 -1.32 -4.51
CA PHE A 164 -8.24 0.10 -4.59
C PHE A 164 -8.29 0.60 -6.03
N PHE A 165 -8.81 1.81 -6.20
CA PHE A 165 -8.66 2.64 -7.38
C PHE A 165 -7.86 3.89 -7.01
N PHE A 166 -6.70 4.05 -7.62
CA PHE A 166 -5.87 5.24 -7.49
C PHE A 166 -6.10 6.15 -8.70
N ASP A 167 -6.40 7.41 -8.45
CA ASP A 167 -6.88 8.37 -9.46
C ASP A 167 -6.15 9.71 -9.33
N SER A 168 -5.28 9.99 -10.29
CA SER A 168 -4.52 11.24 -10.31
C SER A 168 -5.34 12.45 -10.74
N HIS A 169 -6.50 12.26 -11.38
CA HIS A 169 -7.40 13.36 -11.77
C HIS A 169 -8.11 13.96 -10.56
N ARG A 170 -8.26 13.21 -9.46
CA ARG A 170 -8.81 13.67 -8.18
C ARG A 170 -7.76 14.21 -7.21
N GLY A 171 -6.51 14.30 -7.65
CA GLY A 171 -5.41 14.85 -6.88
C GLY A 171 -4.15 14.02 -7.06
N PHE A 172 -3.01 14.68 -7.24
CA PHE A 172 -1.70 14.04 -7.32
C PHE A 172 -0.65 14.93 -6.68
N ILE A 173 0.03 14.43 -5.65
CA ILE A 173 1.13 15.11 -4.96
C ILE A 173 2.38 14.27 -5.09
N LYS A 174 3.40 14.83 -5.75
CA LYS A 174 4.64 14.11 -6.07
C LYS A 174 5.39 13.65 -4.81
N ASP A 175 5.37 14.47 -3.77
CA ASP A 175 6.18 14.28 -2.56
C ASP A 175 5.44 13.50 -1.45
N ALA A 176 4.42 12.72 -1.81
CA ALA A 176 3.83 11.75 -0.88
C ALA A 176 4.89 10.74 -0.43
N GLY A 177 5.05 10.63 0.89
CA GLY A 177 6.18 9.95 1.51
C GLY A 177 5.80 8.91 2.55
N VAL A 178 6.85 8.33 3.13
CA VAL A 178 6.78 7.39 4.26
C VAL A 178 7.43 8.07 5.46
N LEU A 179 6.82 7.94 6.64
CA LEU A 179 7.43 8.33 7.90
C LEU A 179 7.98 7.10 8.61
N GLY A 180 9.10 7.28 9.29
CA GLY A 180 9.74 6.22 10.06
C GLY A 180 10.58 6.75 11.22
N PRO A 181 11.43 5.91 11.83
CA PRO A 181 12.18 6.27 13.03
C PRO A 181 13.10 7.47 12.79
N LYS A 182 13.20 8.38 13.77
CA LYS A 182 14.05 9.59 13.65
C LYS A 182 15.50 9.30 13.28
N HIS A 183 16.04 8.21 13.84
CA HIS A 183 17.43 7.79 13.67
C HIS A 183 17.53 6.41 12.99
N GLY A 184 16.52 6.04 12.20
CA GLY A 184 16.50 4.74 11.54
C GLY A 184 17.36 4.73 10.27
N ASP A 185 18.03 3.61 10.03
CA ASP A 185 18.77 3.34 8.81
C ASP A 185 17.84 3.14 7.61
N ALA A 186 18.44 3.05 6.42
CA ALA A 186 17.71 2.66 5.22
C ALA A 186 17.17 1.22 5.34
N PHE A 187 15.96 0.99 4.85
CA PHE A 187 15.33 -0.33 4.88
C PHE A 187 14.87 -0.76 3.49
N THR A 188 15.19 -1.98 3.10
CA THR A 188 14.79 -2.55 1.80
C THR A 188 13.74 -3.63 1.99
N GLN A 189 12.57 -3.40 1.38
CA GLN A 189 11.52 -4.39 1.26
C GLN A 189 11.64 -5.16 -0.05
N LEU A 190 11.73 -6.49 0.02
CA LEU A 190 11.57 -7.36 -1.14
C LEU A 190 10.09 -7.54 -1.48
N ARG A 191 9.75 -7.51 -2.78
CA ARG A 191 8.37 -7.60 -3.28
C ARG A 191 7.95 -9.04 -3.64
N ASP A 192 8.69 -10.04 -3.15
CA ASP A 192 8.46 -11.46 -3.42
C ASP A 192 7.10 -11.95 -2.89
N PRO A 193 6.20 -12.49 -3.74
CA PRO A 193 4.93 -13.07 -3.30
C PRO A 193 5.08 -14.40 -2.54
N ALA A 194 6.30 -14.95 -2.43
CA ALA A 194 6.58 -16.24 -1.79
C ALA A 194 5.82 -17.42 -2.43
N GLY A 195 5.75 -17.41 -3.77
CA GLY A 195 5.09 -18.45 -4.57
C GLY A 195 3.57 -18.33 -4.70
N ILE A 196 2.92 -17.40 -3.98
CA ILE A 196 1.46 -17.21 -4.08
C ILE A 196 1.09 -16.61 -5.44
N SER A 197 0.29 -17.33 -6.21
CA SER A 197 -0.22 -16.88 -7.50
C SER A 197 -1.43 -15.94 -7.34
N PRO A 198 -1.71 -15.07 -8.34
CA PRO A 198 -2.95 -14.29 -8.36
C PRO A 198 -4.23 -15.14 -8.28
N ARG A 199 -4.22 -16.34 -8.86
CA ARG A 199 -5.36 -17.28 -8.84
C ARG A 199 -5.64 -17.74 -7.40
N GLU A 200 -4.62 -18.24 -6.70
CA GLU A 200 -4.76 -18.65 -5.30
C GLU A 200 -5.23 -17.48 -4.43
N LEU A 201 -4.75 -16.27 -4.71
CA LEU A 201 -5.14 -15.07 -3.98
C LEU A 201 -6.64 -14.76 -4.14
N VAL A 202 -7.18 -14.77 -5.36
CA VAL A 202 -8.62 -14.51 -5.57
C VAL A 202 -9.50 -15.64 -5.08
N GLU A 203 -9.03 -16.90 -5.10
CA GLU A 203 -9.74 -18.03 -4.51
C GLU A 203 -9.85 -17.90 -2.99
N ALA A 204 -8.80 -17.45 -2.32
CA ALA A 204 -8.82 -17.15 -0.88
C ALA A 204 -9.82 -16.03 -0.56
N VAL A 205 -9.84 -14.95 -1.37
CA VAL A 205 -10.82 -13.86 -1.24
C VAL A 205 -12.24 -14.37 -1.41
N GLU A 206 -12.55 -15.11 -2.47
CA GLU A 206 -13.91 -15.64 -2.69
C GLU A 206 -14.33 -16.60 -1.57
N THR A 207 -13.43 -17.45 -1.09
CA THR A 207 -13.70 -18.32 0.06
C THR A 207 -14.05 -17.53 1.31
N ALA A 208 -13.32 -16.46 1.60
CA ALA A 208 -13.60 -15.58 2.74
C ALA A 208 -14.94 -14.84 2.59
N ARG A 209 -15.33 -14.45 1.37
CA ARG A 209 -16.62 -13.81 1.09
C ARG A 209 -17.83 -14.73 1.31
N LEU A 210 -17.63 -16.05 1.25
CA LEU A 210 -18.71 -17.02 1.46
C LEU A 210 -18.92 -17.38 2.93
N ARG A 211 -17.96 -17.04 3.81
CA ARG A 211 -18.08 -17.21 5.25
C ARG A 211 -18.74 -15.97 5.83
N VAL A 212 -20.00 -16.11 6.23
CA VAL A 212 -20.82 -15.07 6.90
C VAL A 212 -20.54 -15.14 8.40
#